data_AF-A6EFY2-F1
#
_entry.id   AF-A6EFY2-F1
#
_cell.length_a   1.000
_cell.length_b   1.000
_cell.length_c   1.000
_cell.angle_alpha   90.00
_cell.angle_beta   90.00
_cell.angle_gamma   90.00
#
_symmetry.space_group_name_H-M   'P 1'
#
loop_
_entity.id
_entity.type
_entity.pdbx_description
1 polymer ?
#
loop_
_entity_poly.entity_id
_entity_poly.type
_entity_poly.pdbx_seq_one_letter_code
_entity_poly.pdbx_strand_id
1 'polypeptide(L)'
;MKTIEDLQLENELQELHLVTKYWISNLEFHKSELNFFQKLSLRYVGADKEKMKTLKTLVQRTAVLKEKITETEDALAAHLKVIEPLMVNPQENITILFLNRHLDMEQEVSDLFAHYKIVRQEVLDFADQSIAARCFEQNMNINPS
;
A
#
# COMPACT_ATOMS: atom_id res chain seq x y z
N MET A 1 40.52 11.99 -7.67
CA MET A 1 40.18 12.45 -6.31
C MET A 1 38.78 13.01 -6.41
N LYS A 2 37.80 12.42 -5.71
CA LYS A 2 36.41 12.91 -5.72
C LYS A 2 36.36 14.28 -5.04
N THR A 3 35.60 15.21 -5.62
CA THR A 3 35.32 16.53 -5.03
C THR A 3 34.30 16.40 -3.90
N ILE A 4 34.10 17.47 -3.12
CA ILE A 4 33.05 17.51 -2.09
C ILE A 4 31.66 17.36 -2.72
N GLU A 5 31.46 17.97 -3.89
CA GLU A 5 30.22 17.90 -4.66
C GLU A 5 29.94 16.47 -5.14
N ASP A 6 30.96 15.74 -5.59
CA ASP A 6 30.83 14.33 -5.99
C ASP A 6 30.37 13.43 -4.82
N LEU A 7 30.84 13.72 -3.60
CA LEU A 7 30.47 12.97 -2.40
C LEU A 7 29.04 13.29 -1.93
N GLN A 8 28.60 14.53 -2.09
CA GLN A 8 27.23 14.94 -1.78
C GLN A 8 26.23 14.29 -2.73
N LEU A 9 26.52 14.32 -4.03
CA LEU A 9 25.68 13.69 -5.05
C LEU A 9 25.56 12.18 -4.85
N GLU A 10 26.66 11.51 -4.52
CA GLU A 10 26.66 10.08 -4.22
C GLU A 10 25.77 9.75 -3.00
N ASN A 11 25.82 10.55 -1.94
CA ASN A 11 24.95 10.38 -0.77
C ASN A 11 23.48 10.60 -1.12
N GLU A 12 23.15 11.66 -1.85
CA GLU A 12 21.77 11.95 -2.29
C GLU A 12 21.19 10.80 -3.13
N LEU A 13 21.98 10.26 -4.07
CA LEU A 13 21.57 9.10 -4.88
C LEU A 13 21.35 7.85 -4.03
N GLN A 14 22.21 7.60 -3.03
CA GLN A 14 22.05 6.48 -2.10
C GLN A 14 20.77 6.63 -1.27
N GLU A 15 20.47 7.85 -0.79
CA GLU A 15 19.24 8.14 -0.07
C GLU A 15 18.01 7.90 -0.94
N LEU A 16 17.97 8.43 -2.18
CA LEU A 16 16.87 8.20 -3.12
C LEU A 16 16.66 6.71 -3.40
N HIS A 17 17.74 5.96 -3.59
CA HIS A 17 17.69 4.51 -3.79
C HIS A 17 17.10 3.79 -2.56
N LEU A 18 17.55 4.14 -1.36
CA LEU A 18 17.06 3.53 -0.10
C LEU A 18 15.59 3.86 0.15
N VAL A 19 15.19 5.11 -0.07
CA VAL A 19 13.80 5.57 0.06
C VAL A 19 12.90 4.86 -0.94
N THR A 20 13.32 4.73 -2.21
CA THR A 20 12.57 3.99 -3.24
C THR A 20 12.37 2.53 -2.83
N LYS A 21 13.43 1.86 -2.34
CA LYS A 21 13.33 0.47 -1.83
C LYS A 21 12.39 0.36 -0.63
N TYR A 22 12.44 1.34 0.28
CA TYR A 22 11.54 1.40 1.41
C TYR A 22 10.08 1.51 0.96
N TRP A 23 9.76 2.38 -0.01
CA TRP A 23 8.40 2.49 -0.55
C TRP A 23 7.91 1.18 -1.16
N ILE A 24 8.72 0.53 -2.00
CA ILE A 24 8.39 -0.77 -2.59
C ILE A 24 8.04 -1.80 -1.51
N SER A 25 8.88 -1.93 -0.48
CA SER A 25 8.65 -2.90 0.60
C SER A 25 7.36 -2.63 1.38
N ASN A 26 7.03 -1.36 1.64
CA ASN A 26 5.76 -1.01 2.30
C ASN A 26 4.55 -1.26 1.39
N LEU A 27 4.65 -0.97 0.10
CA LEU A 27 3.62 -1.28 -0.88
C LEU A 27 3.36 -2.79 -0.96
N GLU A 28 4.40 -3.62 -1.00
CA GLU A 28 4.30 -5.07 -0.94
C GLU A 28 3.61 -5.55 0.35
N PHE A 29 3.97 -4.97 1.49
CA PHE A 29 3.33 -5.27 2.77
C PHE A 29 1.83 -4.93 2.72
N HIS A 30 1.46 -3.72 2.28
CA HIS A 30 0.06 -3.31 2.17
C HIS A 30 -0.73 -4.16 1.17
N LYS A 31 -0.14 -4.53 0.04
CA LYS A 31 -0.70 -5.48 -0.93
C LYS A 31 -1.03 -6.82 -0.27
N SER A 32 -0.15 -7.31 0.59
CA SER A 32 -0.37 -8.55 1.35
C SER A 32 -1.52 -8.42 2.37
N GLU A 33 -1.62 -7.28 3.05
CA GLU A 33 -2.67 -7.00 4.03
C GLU A 33 -4.05 -6.87 3.33
N LEU A 34 -4.11 -6.20 2.17
CA LEU A 34 -5.32 -6.14 1.34
C LEU A 34 -5.78 -7.52 0.85
N ASN A 35 -4.84 -8.40 0.46
CA ASN A 35 -5.17 -9.79 0.12
C ASN A 35 -5.76 -10.54 1.31
N PHE A 36 -5.22 -10.31 2.51
CA PHE A 36 -5.78 -10.87 3.73
C PHE A 36 -7.20 -10.37 3.96
N PHE A 37 -7.47 -9.07 3.83
CA PHE A 37 -8.81 -8.50 3.97
C PHE A 37 -9.82 -9.05 2.96
N GLN A 38 -9.42 -9.24 1.71
CA GLN A 38 -10.28 -9.88 0.70
C GLN A 38 -10.64 -11.32 1.09
N LYS A 39 -9.65 -12.11 1.53
CA LYS A 39 -9.89 -13.49 1.99
C LYS A 39 -10.76 -13.53 3.26
N LEU A 40 -10.53 -12.59 4.17
CA LEU A 40 -11.31 -12.46 5.40
C LEU A 40 -12.78 -12.13 5.08
N SER A 41 -13.00 -11.19 4.15
CA SER A 41 -14.32 -10.77 3.69
C SER A 41 -15.15 -11.95 3.16
N LEU A 42 -14.54 -12.88 2.41
CA LEU A 42 -15.22 -14.09 1.92
C LEU A 42 -15.79 -14.98 3.04
N ARG A 43 -15.25 -14.90 4.27
CA ARG A 43 -15.72 -15.69 5.42
C ARG A 43 -16.90 -15.06 6.18
N TYR A 44 -17.17 -13.78 5.93
CA TYR A 44 -18.28 -13.03 6.55
C TYR A 44 -19.53 -12.96 5.67
N VAL A 45 -19.53 -13.67 4.54
CA VAL A 45 -20.72 -13.80 3.69
C VAL A 45 -21.84 -14.48 4.50
N GLY A 46 -22.91 -13.71 4.78
CA GLY A 46 -24.07 -14.13 5.55
C GLY A 46 -25.39 -13.72 4.89
N ALA A 47 -26.52 -14.07 5.51
CA ALA A 47 -27.86 -13.87 4.93
C ALA A 47 -28.36 -12.40 4.93
N ASP A 48 -27.65 -11.49 5.59
CA ASP A 48 -28.01 -10.08 5.67
C ASP A 48 -27.60 -9.32 4.38
N LYS A 49 -28.61 -8.93 3.59
CA LYS A 49 -28.43 -8.26 2.29
C LYS A 49 -27.72 -6.91 2.39
N GLU A 50 -27.94 -6.14 3.47
CA GLU A 50 -27.30 -4.83 3.65
C GLU A 50 -25.81 -5.00 3.96
N LYS A 51 -25.47 -5.91 4.89
CA LYS A 51 -24.07 -6.25 5.19
C LYS A 51 -23.34 -6.79 3.96
N MET A 52 -24.03 -7.57 3.13
CA MET A 52 -23.47 -8.08 1.88
C MET A 52 -23.16 -6.98 0.87
N LYS A 53 -23.99 -5.93 0.79
CA LYS A 53 -23.75 -4.78 -0.08
C LYS A 53 -22.51 -4.00 0.37
N THR A 54 -22.42 -3.68 1.66
CA THR A 54 -21.26 -3.00 2.25
C THR A 54 -19.98 -3.81 2.05
N LEU A 55 -20.03 -5.11 2.33
CA LEU A 55 -18.91 -6.03 2.13
C LEU A 55 -18.45 -6.06 0.67
N LYS A 56 -19.39 -6.11 -0.28
CA LYS A 56 -19.07 -6.08 -1.72
C LYS A 56 -18.37 -4.78 -2.11
N THR A 57 -18.83 -3.64 -1.60
CA THR A 57 -18.18 -2.35 -1.83
C THR A 57 -16.76 -2.32 -1.26
N LEU A 58 -16.55 -2.84 -0.04
CA LEU A 58 -15.21 -2.93 0.57
C LEU A 58 -14.28 -3.85 -0.23
N VAL A 59 -14.77 -5.02 -0.67
CA VAL A 59 -14.00 -5.93 -1.53
C VAL A 59 -13.62 -5.28 -2.86
N GLN A 60 -14.51 -4.51 -3.47
CA GLN A 60 -14.20 -3.78 -4.70
C GLN A 60 -13.14 -2.69 -4.44
N ARG A 61 -13.28 -1.91 -3.37
CA ARG A 61 -12.30 -0.85 -3.02
C ARG A 61 -10.92 -1.42 -2.72
N THR A 62 -10.85 -2.53 -1.98
CA THR A 62 -9.57 -3.22 -1.71
C THR A 62 -8.94 -3.76 -3.00
N ALA A 63 -9.74 -4.23 -3.96
CA ALA A 63 -9.24 -4.69 -5.27
C ALA A 63 -8.66 -3.54 -6.09
N VAL A 64 -9.38 -2.42 -6.20
CA VAL A 64 -8.90 -1.22 -6.91
C VAL A 64 -7.62 -0.69 -6.28
N LEU A 65 -7.56 -0.61 -4.95
CA LEU A 65 -6.37 -0.13 -4.26
C LEU A 65 -5.17 -1.05 -4.49
N LYS A 66 -5.39 -2.36 -4.51
CA LYS A 66 -4.35 -3.36 -4.78
C LYS A 66 -3.79 -3.24 -6.20
N GLU A 67 -4.64 -2.98 -7.19
CA GLU A 67 -4.22 -2.75 -8.57
C GLU A 67 -3.32 -1.51 -8.65
N LYS A 68 -3.75 -0.38 -8.09
CA LYS A 68 -2.94 0.84 -8.03
C LYS A 68 -1.61 0.64 -7.33
N ILE A 69 -1.59 -0.06 -6.18
CA ILE A 69 -0.34 -0.41 -5.49
C ILE A 69 0.60 -1.19 -6.42
N THR A 70 0.07 -2.11 -7.23
CA THR A 70 0.87 -2.91 -8.17
C THR A 70 1.45 -2.02 -9.27
N GLU A 71 0.66 -1.13 -9.85
CA GLU A 71 1.11 -0.17 -10.87
C GLU A 71 2.21 0.75 -10.35
N THR A 72 2.05 1.29 -9.14
CA THR A 72 3.05 2.16 -8.51
C THR A 72 4.32 1.39 -8.15
N GLU A 73 4.20 0.15 -7.66
CA GLU A 73 5.34 -0.74 -7.39
C GLU A 73 6.16 -1.01 -8.66
N ASP A 74 5.50 -1.30 -9.78
CA ASP A 74 6.17 -1.47 -11.08
C ASP A 74 6.87 -0.18 -11.54
N ALA A 75 6.23 0.98 -11.34
CA ALA A 75 6.79 2.28 -11.67
C ALA A 75 8.02 2.63 -10.82
N LEU A 76 7.98 2.34 -9.52
CA LEU A 76 9.10 2.50 -8.59
C LEU A 76 10.25 1.54 -8.91
N ALA A 77 9.94 0.28 -9.26
CA ALA A 77 10.95 -0.69 -9.68
C ALA A 77 11.65 -0.25 -10.98
N ALA A 78 10.90 0.33 -11.92
CA ALA A 78 11.47 0.93 -13.12
C ALA A 78 12.34 2.15 -12.81
N HIS A 79 11.94 2.99 -11.85
CA HIS A 79 12.73 4.13 -11.39
C HIS A 79 14.03 3.69 -10.70
N LEU A 80 13.97 2.65 -9.87
CA LEU A 80 15.14 2.08 -9.19
C LEU A 80 16.21 1.62 -10.18
N LYS A 81 15.80 0.98 -11.29
CA LYS A 81 16.71 0.56 -12.38
C LYS A 81 17.44 1.73 -13.06
N VAL A 82 16.92 2.96 -12.93
CA VAL A 82 17.59 4.18 -13.39
C VAL A 82 18.56 4.71 -12.33
N ILE A 83 18.24 4.58 -11.04
CA ILE A 83 19.12 5.03 -9.94
C ILE A 83 20.38 4.15 -9.83
N GLU A 84 20.23 2.82 -9.96
CA GLU A 84 21.33 1.87 -9.74
C GLU A 84 22.59 2.15 -10.59
N PRO A 85 22.50 2.43 -11.91
CA PRO A 85 23.65 2.83 -12.72
C PRO A 85 24.28 4.16 -12.30
N LEU A 86 23.46 5.15 -11.91
CA LEU A 86 23.91 6.49 -11.50
C LEU A 86 24.77 6.45 -10.24
N MET A 87 24.50 5.49 -9.35
CA MET A 87 25.33 5.25 -8.16
C MET A 87 26.72 4.68 -8.49
N VAL A 88 26.85 3.91 -9.57
CA VAL A 88 28.13 3.28 -9.97
C VAL A 88 28.96 4.23 -10.83
N ASN A 89 28.32 5.02 -11.68
CA ASN A 89 29.00 5.96 -12.57
C ASN A 89 28.27 7.33 -12.60
N PRO A 90 28.53 8.22 -11.63
CA PRO A 90 27.83 9.50 -11.48
C PRO A 90 28.10 10.53 -12.59
N GLN A 91 28.88 10.16 -13.62
CA GLN A 91 29.16 11.05 -14.76
C GLN A 91 27.95 11.22 -15.69
N GLU A 92 26.91 10.41 -15.51
CA GLU A 92 25.63 10.62 -16.17
C GLU A 92 24.88 11.80 -15.52
N ASN A 93 24.56 12.81 -16.32
CA ASN A 93 23.84 14.00 -15.86
C ASN A 93 22.47 13.61 -15.28
N ILE A 94 22.32 13.79 -13.96
CA ILE A 94 21.00 13.76 -13.32
C ILE A 94 20.22 14.97 -13.81
N THR A 95 19.12 14.70 -14.51
CA THR A 95 18.28 15.76 -15.06
C THR A 95 17.25 16.20 -14.02
N ILE A 96 16.82 17.47 -14.09
CA ILE A 96 15.69 17.97 -13.28
C ILE A 96 14.43 17.11 -13.48
N LEU A 97 14.24 16.54 -14.69
CA LEU A 97 13.13 15.63 -14.98
C LEU A 97 13.16 14.36 -14.12
N PHE A 98 14.36 13.84 -13.84
CA PHE A 98 14.53 12.68 -12.95
C PHE A 98 14.09 13.02 -11.52
N LEU A 99 14.50 14.17 -10.99
CA LEU A 99 14.13 14.63 -9.66
C LEU A 99 12.61 14.88 -9.54
N ASN A 100 12.02 15.56 -10.53
CA ASN A 100 10.58 15.78 -10.56
C ASN A 100 9.80 14.46 -10.56
N ARG A 101 10.26 13.48 -11.34
CA ARG A 101 9.65 12.14 -11.35
C ARG A 101 9.72 11.46 -9.99
N HIS A 102 10.81 11.64 -9.25
CA HIS A 102 10.92 11.09 -7.89
C HIS A 102 9.91 11.74 -6.93
N LEU A 103 9.77 13.06 -6.98
CA LEU A 103 8.80 13.81 -6.17
C LEU A 103 7.35 13.42 -6.50
N ASP A 104 7.04 13.24 -7.79
CA ASP A 104 5.72 12.77 -8.23
C ASP A 104 5.42 11.38 -7.66
N MET A 105 6.41 10.48 -7.67
CA MET A 105 6.31 9.14 -7.08
C MET A 105 6.14 9.18 -5.56
N GLU A 106 6.86 10.07 -4.86
CA GLU A 106 6.69 10.28 -3.41
C GLU A 106 5.25 10.66 -3.08
N GLN A 107 4.69 11.62 -3.82
CA GLN A 107 3.31 12.05 -3.63
C GLN A 107 2.32 10.91 -3.90
N GLU A 108 2.52 10.16 -4.98
CA GLU A 108 1.68 9.01 -5.32
C GLU A 108 1.68 7.94 -4.22
N VAL A 109 2.87 7.60 -3.69
CA VAL A 109 3.02 6.66 -2.58
C VAL A 109 2.32 7.17 -1.31
N SER A 110 2.49 8.45 -1.00
CA SER A 110 1.85 9.09 0.16
C SER A 110 0.31 9.02 0.07
N ASP A 111 -0.24 9.33 -1.10
CA ASP A 111 -1.69 9.27 -1.35
C ASP A 111 -2.22 7.84 -1.26
N LEU A 112 -1.46 6.85 -1.76
CA LEU A 112 -1.81 5.44 -1.61
C LEU A 112 -1.81 5.00 -0.14
N PHE A 113 -0.84 5.43 0.66
CA PHE A 113 -0.81 5.11 2.08
C PHE A 113 -1.96 5.77 2.84
N ALA A 114 -2.35 6.98 2.47
CA ALA A 114 -3.52 7.65 3.04
C ALA A 114 -4.81 6.87 2.72
N HIS A 115 -5.02 6.51 1.44
CA HIS A 115 -6.17 5.70 1.02
C HIS A 115 -6.17 4.31 1.68
N TYR A 116 -5.01 3.69 1.80
CA TYR A 116 -4.84 2.42 2.47
C TYR A 116 -5.33 2.46 3.92
N LYS A 117 -4.92 3.48 4.69
CA LYS A 117 -5.36 3.66 6.09
C LYS A 117 -6.88 3.75 6.20
N ILE A 118 -7.53 4.49 5.30
CA ILE A 118 -8.99 4.63 5.28
C ILE A 118 -9.65 3.27 5.02
N VAL A 119 -9.25 2.57 3.96
CA VAL A 119 -9.85 1.27 3.61
C VAL A 119 -9.60 0.23 4.70
N ARG A 120 -8.41 0.20 5.30
CA ARG A 120 -8.07 -0.67 6.41
C ARG A 120 -9.02 -0.44 7.60
N GLN A 121 -9.22 0.81 7.99
CA GLN A 121 -10.10 1.14 9.11
C GLN A 121 -11.53 0.66 8.84
N GLU A 122 -12.07 0.91 7.65
CA GLU A 122 -13.41 0.48 7.29
C GLU A 122 -13.58 -1.05 7.31
N VAL A 123 -12.55 -1.80 6.89
CA VAL A 123 -12.57 -3.27 6.97
C VAL A 123 -12.58 -3.75 8.42
N LEU A 124 -11.78 -3.13 9.29
CA LEU A 124 -11.74 -3.47 10.72
C LEU A 124 -13.07 -3.15 11.41
N ASP A 125 -13.63 -1.96 11.14
CA ASP A 125 -14.93 -1.55 11.67
C ASP A 125 -16.05 -2.53 11.25
N PHE A 126 -16.02 -2.98 9.99
CA PHE A 126 -16.96 -3.99 9.50
C PHE A 126 -16.77 -5.35 10.19
N ALA A 127 -15.52 -5.77 10.40
CA ALA A 127 -15.20 -7.02 11.07
C ALA A 127 -15.68 -7.01 12.54
N ASP A 128 -15.45 -5.91 13.26
CA ASP A 128 -15.88 -5.74 14.65
C ASP A 128 -17.39 -5.78 14.80
N GLN A 129 -18.13 -5.08 13.92
CA GLN A 129 -19.59 -5.15 13.87
C GLN A 129 -20.10 -6.57 13.60
N SER A 130 -19.41 -7.30 12.72
CA SER A 130 -19.78 -8.67 12.35
C SER A 130 -19.48 -9.68 13.47
N ILE A 131 -18.40 -9.49 14.22
CA ILE A 131 -18.05 -10.31 15.39
C ILE A 131 -19.03 -10.03 16.53
N ALA A 132 -19.30 -8.77 16.84
CA ALA A 132 -20.26 -8.38 17.87
C ALA A 132 -21.64 -8.99 17.61
N ALA A 133 -22.13 -8.94 16.36
CA ALA A 133 -23.40 -9.54 15.98
C ALA A 133 -23.45 -11.06 16.25
N ARG A 134 -22.38 -11.80 15.92
CA ARG A 134 -22.31 -13.26 16.18
C ARG A 134 -22.28 -13.59 17.67
N CYS A 135 -21.62 -12.77 18.50
CA CYS A 135 -21.59 -12.97 19.95
C CYS A 135 -22.98 -12.75 20.59
N PHE A 136 -23.75 -11.77 20.12
CA PHE A 136 -25.12 -11.54 20.60
C PHE A 136 -26.08 -12.68 20.20
N GLU A 137 -25.99 -13.18 18.96
CA GLU A 137 -26.82 -14.30 18.48
C GLU A 137 -26.54 -15.60 19.27
N GLN A 138 -25.28 -15.88 19.61
CA GLN A 138 -24.93 -17.05 20.40
C GLN A 138 -25.45 -16.96 21.84
N ASN A 139 -25.42 -15.77 22.47
CA ASN A 139 -25.93 -15.58 23.83
C ASN A 139 -27.46 -15.69 23.94
N MET A 140 -28.20 -15.40 22.86
CA MET A 140 -29.67 -15.58 22.85
C MET A 140 -30.11 -17.04 22.67
N ASN A 141 -29.25 -17.92 22.14
CA ASN A 141 -29.55 -19.33 21.94
C ASN A 141 -29.22 -20.24 23.14
N ILE A 142 -28.62 -19.70 24.21
CA ILE A 142 -28.20 -20.49 25.40
C ILE A 142 -29.28 -20.46 26.51
N ASN A 143 -30.42 -19.80 26.29
CA ASN A 143 -31.54 -19.77 27.25
C ASN A 143 -32.83 -20.35 26.64
N PRO A 144 -32.92 -21.66 26.36
CA PRO A 144 -34.21 -22.29 26.18
C PRO A 144 -34.81 -22.47 27.58
N SER A 145 -35.92 -21.77 27.82
CA SER A 145 -36.82 -22.03 28.96
C SER A 145 -37.34 -23.46 28.93
#